data_AF-X1U959-F1
#
_entry.id   AF-X1U959-F1
#
_cell.length_a   1.000
_cell.length_b   1.000
_cell.length_c   1.000
_cell.angle_alpha   90.00
_cell.angle_beta   90.00
_cell.angle_gamma   90.00
#
_symmetry.space_group_name_H-M   'P 1'
#
loop_
_entity.id
_entity.type
_entity.pdbx_description
1 polymer ?
#
loop_
_entity_poly.entity_id
_entity_poly.type
_entity_poly.pdbx_seq_one_letter_code
_entity_poly.pdbx_strand_id
1 'polypeptide(L)'
;DQYFDAIEDYLSSEQFNLEVERNASLYYPDDLAEQQRYIEENGYFGDDVWEWDTLTNRTAFWEKRKSARDNLRRASFMPGFAIINRIVSIIDVVIFEEEDKIHFDTEPGRIGIKYRF
;
A
#
# COMPACT_ATOMS: atom_id res chain seq x y z
N ASP A 1 -10.80 3.45 -5.25
CA ASP A 1 -9.89 4.60 -5.13
C ASP A 1 -10.53 5.91 -5.53
N GLN A 2 -11.06 6.06 -6.75
CA GLN A 2 -11.70 7.30 -7.23
C GLN A 2 -12.66 7.97 -6.24
N TYR A 3 -13.56 7.21 -5.59
CA TYR A 3 -14.44 7.77 -4.56
C TYR A 3 -13.70 8.41 -3.39
N PHE A 4 -12.70 7.70 -2.84
CA PHE A 4 -11.92 8.24 -1.73
C PHE A 4 -10.97 9.36 -2.14
N ASP A 5 -10.57 9.40 -3.42
CA ASP A 5 -9.81 10.51 -3.97
C ASP A 5 -10.72 11.75 -4.11
N ALA A 6 -11.96 11.58 -4.57
CA ALA A 6 -12.97 12.65 -4.58
C ALA A 6 -13.28 13.16 -3.16
N ILE A 7 -13.43 12.27 -2.17
CA ILE A 7 -13.57 12.66 -0.76
C ILE A 7 -12.32 13.43 -0.26
N GLU A 8 -11.13 13.07 -0.71
CA GLU A 8 -9.87 13.73 -0.33
C GLU A 8 -9.78 15.14 -0.92
N ASP A 9 -10.24 15.33 -2.16
CA ASP A 9 -10.06 16.54 -2.97
C ASP A 9 -11.18 17.58 -2.79
N TYR A 10 -12.41 17.15 -2.51
CA TYR A 10 -13.59 18.03 -2.42
C TYR A 10 -14.22 18.04 -1.02
N LEU A 11 -14.82 19.17 -0.64
CA LEU A 11 -15.48 19.32 0.65
C LEU A 11 -16.80 18.56 0.75
N SER A 12 -17.47 18.36 -0.37
CA SER A 12 -18.73 17.62 -0.46
C SER A 12 -18.90 16.96 -1.83
N SER A 13 -19.79 15.97 -1.90
CA SER A 13 -20.20 15.38 -3.17
C SER A 13 -20.87 16.41 -4.08
N GLU A 14 -21.60 17.39 -3.53
CA GLU A 14 -22.19 18.47 -4.31
C GLU A 14 -21.11 19.30 -5.02
N GLN A 15 -20.04 19.67 -4.33
CA GLN A 15 -18.94 20.40 -4.93
C GLN A 15 -18.29 19.61 -6.08
N PHE A 16 -18.11 18.30 -5.89
CA PHE A 16 -17.61 17.41 -6.94
C PHE A 16 -18.59 17.31 -8.11
N ASN A 17 -19.88 17.13 -7.83
CA ASN A 17 -20.92 17.00 -8.85
C ASN A 17 -21.04 18.26 -9.71
N LEU A 18 -20.77 19.46 -9.19
CA LEU A 18 -20.68 20.69 -10.00
C LEU A 18 -19.58 20.62 -11.08
N GLU A 19 -18.48 19.94 -10.79
CA GLU A 19 -17.43 19.71 -11.79
C GLU A 19 -17.87 18.66 -12.81
N VAL A 20 -18.57 17.61 -12.37
CA VAL A 20 -19.19 16.61 -13.25
C VAL A 20 -20.19 17.28 -14.20
N GLU A 21 -21.07 18.15 -13.70
CA GLU A 21 -22.04 18.92 -14.50
C GLU A 21 -21.36 19.83 -15.53
N ARG A 22 -20.27 20.51 -15.11
CA ARG A 22 -19.48 21.34 -16.02
C ARG A 22 -18.84 20.50 -17.12
N ASN A 23 -18.30 19.33 -16.77
CA ASN A 23 -17.71 18.41 -17.73
C ASN A 23 -18.77 17.83 -18.67
N ALA A 24 -19.95 17.49 -18.18
CA ALA A 24 -21.09 17.06 -18.99
C ALA A 24 -21.44 18.12 -20.04
N SER A 25 -21.59 19.38 -19.61
CA SER A 25 -21.88 20.51 -20.50
C SER A 25 -20.78 20.74 -21.53
N LEU A 26 -19.52 20.52 -21.16
CA LEU A 26 -18.37 20.67 -22.04
C LEU A 26 -18.30 19.56 -23.09
N TYR A 27 -18.57 18.32 -22.69
CA TYR A 27 -18.45 17.15 -23.57
C TYR A 27 -19.67 16.98 -24.48
N TYR A 28 -20.86 17.39 -24.02
CA TYR A 28 -22.13 17.16 -24.71
C TYR A 28 -22.97 18.44 -24.82
N PRO A 29 -22.45 19.55 -25.39
CA PRO A 29 -23.08 20.88 -25.31
C PRO A 29 -24.51 20.97 -25.87
N ASP A 30 -24.85 20.18 -26.88
CA ASP A 30 -26.15 20.21 -27.57
C ASP A 30 -27.03 18.97 -27.26
N ASP A 31 -26.57 18.06 -26.40
CA ASP A 31 -27.29 16.82 -26.08
C ASP A 31 -27.55 16.71 -24.57
N LEU A 32 -28.71 17.21 -24.15
CA LEU A 32 -29.13 17.20 -22.75
C LEU A 32 -29.33 15.79 -22.18
N ALA A 33 -29.73 14.82 -23.02
CA ALA A 33 -29.93 13.46 -22.56
C ALA A 33 -28.58 12.81 -22.22
N GLU A 34 -27.57 13.08 -23.05
CA GLU A 34 -26.21 12.60 -22.83
C GLU A 34 -25.52 13.31 -21.66
N GLN A 35 -25.76 14.61 -21.47
CA GLN A 35 -25.30 15.33 -20.27
C GLN A 35 -25.85 14.69 -19.00
N GLN A 36 -27.16 14.42 -18.96
CA GLN A 36 -27.81 13.82 -17.82
C GLN A 36 -27.26 12.41 -17.52
N ARG A 37 -27.07 11.60 -18.57
CA ARG A 37 -26.44 10.27 -18.41
C ARG A 37 -25.03 10.38 -17.83
N TYR A 38 -24.22 11.31 -18.33
CA TYR A 38 -22.87 11.52 -17.81
C TYR A 38 -22.89 11.91 -16.33
N ILE A 39 -23.80 12.80 -15.93
CA ILE A 39 -23.96 13.22 -14.54
C ILE A 39 -24.35 12.02 -13.65
N GLU A 40 -25.32 11.22 -14.08
CA GLU A 40 -25.77 10.03 -13.34
C GLU A 40 -24.69 8.96 -13.19
N GLU A 41 -23.86 8.78 -14.22
CA GLU A 41 -22.79 7.77 -14.23
C GLU A 41 -21.54 8.18 -13.43
N ASN A 42 -21.27 9.49 -13.32
CA ASN A 42 -20.01 9.99 -12.77
C ASN A 42 -20.17 10.78 -11.47
N GLY A 43 -21.37 11.26 -11.15
CA GLY A 43 -21.68 11.95 -9.91
C GLY A 43 -21.93 10.98 -8.76
N TYR A 44 -21.81 11.49 -7.53
CA TYR A 44 -22.12 10.73 -6.32
C TYR A 44 -23.46 11.20 -5.72
N PHE A 45 -24.38 10.25 -5.56
CA PHE A 45 -25.76 10.49 -5.11
C PHE A 45 -26.22 9.41 -4.12
N GLY A 46 -27.32 9.66 -3.42
CA GLY A 46 -27.90 8.70 -2.47
C GLY A 46 -26.95 8.36 -1.33
N ASP A 47 -26.57 7.09 -1.23
CA ASP A 47 -25.73 6.57 -0.13
C ASP A 47 -24.25 6.96 -0.26
N ASP A 48 -23.81 7.40 -1.45
CA ASP A 48 -22.43 7.82 -1.72
C ASP A 48 -22.20 9.32 -1.51
N VAL A 49 -23.18 10.03 -0.96
CA VAL A 49 -23.08 11.45 -0.63
C VAL A 49 -22.17 11.64 0.58
N TRP A 50 -21.27 12.63 0.51
CA TRP A 50 -20.47 13.05 1.66
C TRP A 50 -20.46 14.56 1.80
N GLU A 51 -20.22 15.01 3.02
CA GLU A 51 -19.90 16.39 3.34
C GLU A 51 -18.97 16.40 4.55
N TRP A 52 -17.88 17.18 4.46
CA TRP A 52 -16.95 17.34 5.56
C TRP A 52 -17.45 18.39 6.55
N ASP A 53 -17.74 17.96 7.78
CA ASP A 53 -18.17 18.88 8.85
C ASP A 53 -17.15 20.00 9.13
N THR A 54 -15.86 19.68 9.06
CA THR A 54 -14.77 20.61 9.33
C THR A 54 -13.54 20.31 8.48
N LEU A 55 -12.76 21.36 8.19
CA LEU A 55 -11.46 21.21 7.53
C LEU A 55 -10.49 20.35 8.35
N THR A 56 -10.59 20.36 9.67
CA THR A 56 -9.75 19.52 10.56
C THR A 56 -10.02 18.03 10.33
N ASN A 57 -11.28 17.62 10.20
CA ASN A 57 -11.64 16.23 9.95
C ASN A 57 -11.13 15.76 8.58
N ARG A 58 -11.27 16.61 7.56
CA ARG A 58 -10.71 16.35 6.23
C ARG A 58 -9.20 16.21 6.26
N THR A 59 -8.49 17.11 6.94
CA THR A 59 -7.02 17.04 7.09
C THR A 59 -6.62 15.75 7.80
N ALA A 60 -7.31 15.37 8.89
CA ALA A 60 -7.02 14.13 9.59
C ALA A 60 -7.22 12.90 8.71
N PHE A 61 -8.27 12.88 7.88
CA PHE A 61 -8.49 11.82 6.88
C PHE A 61 -7.37 11.77 5.84
N TRP A 62 -6.98 12.92 5.30
CA TRP A 62 -5.89 13.04 4.34
C TRP A 62 -4.56 12.52 4.91
N GLU A 63 -4.22 12.92 6.14
CA GLU A 63 -3.01 12.46 6.83
C GLU A 63 -3.01 10.93 7.01
N LYS A 64 -4.17 10.37 7.38
CA LYS A 64 -4.34 8.93 7.55
C LYS A 64 -4.15 8.18 6.23
N ARG A 65 -4.71 8.69 5.13
CA ARG A 65 -4.54 8.13 3.78
C ARG A 65 -3.10 8.22 3.31
N LYS A 66 -2.44 9.36 3.52
CA LYS A 66 -1.01 9.54 3.23
C LYS A 66 -0.16 8.52 3.98
N SER A 67 -0.37 8.40 5.29
CA SER A 67 0.35 7.42 6.13
C SER A 67 0.11 5.98 5.65
N ALA A 68 -1.13 5.62 5.31
CA ALA A 68 -1.46 4.30 4.78
C ALA A 68 -0.71 4.00 3.47
N ARG A 69 -0.68 4.96 2.52
CA ARG A 69 0.05 4.84 1.26
C ARG A 69 1.56 4.70 1.49
N ASP A 70 2.13 5.47 2.41
CA ASP A 70 3.56 5.39 2.75
C ASP A 70 3.92 4.05 3.42
N ASN A 71 3.07 3.55 4.32
CA ASN A 71 3.28 2.26 4.96
C ASN A 71 3.14 1.11 3.97
N LEU A 72 2.18 1.18 3.04
CA LEU A 72 2.03 0.19 1.98
C LEU A 72 3.27 0.14 1.08
N ARG A 73 3.81 1.30 0.70
CA ARG A 73 5.06 1.41 -0.06
C ARG A 73 6.25 0.82 0.71
N ARG A 74 6.34 1.01 2.02
CA ARG A 74 7.40 0.39 2.83
C ARG A 74 7.24 -1.12 2.92
N ALA A 75 6.01 -1.58 3.15
CA ALA A 75 5.69 -2.99 3.28
C ALA A 75 5.96 -3.78 1.99
N SER A 76 5.76 -3.17 0.81
CA SER A 76 6.00 -3.83 -0.48
C SER A 76 7.47 -4.22 -0.71
N PHE A 77 8.42 -3.60 -0.01
CA PHE A 77 9.84 -3.97 -0.08
C PHE A 77 10.23 -5.12 0.87
N MET A 78 9.41 -5.43 1.88
CA MET A 78 9.73 -6.46 2.89
C MET A 78 9.89 -7.87 2.31
N PRO A 79 9.07 -8.33 1.33
CA PRO A 79 9.28 -9.63 0.69
C PRO A 79 10.65 -9.72 0.00
N GLY A 80 11.08 -8.66 -0.68
CA GLY A 80 12.40 -8.60 -1.32
C GLY A 80 13.53 -8.71 -0.30
N PHE A 81 13.41 -8.00 0.82
CA PHE A 81 14.37 -8.11 1.92
C PHE A 81 14.43 -9.52 2.50
N ALA A 82 13.28 -10.17 2.71
CA ALA A 82 13.22 -11.54 3.20
C ALA A 82 13.88 -12.55 2.25
N ILE A 83 13.71 -12.37 0.93
CA ILE A 83 14.38 -13.21 -0.09
C ILE A 83 15.89 -13.02 -0.03
N ILE A 84 16.38 -11.78 -0.01
CA ILE A 84 17.82 -11.48 0.10
C ILE A 84 18.40 -12.08 1.37
N ASN A 85 17.72 -11.88 2.50
CA ASN A 85 18.12 -12.46 3.78
C ASN A 85 18.23 -13.99 3.68
N ARG A 86 17.26 -14.64 3.04
CA ARG A 86 17.28 -16.09 2.83
C ARG A 86 18.43 -16.56 1.94
N ILE A 87 18.75 -15.83 0.87
CA ILE A 87 19.89 -16.16 -0.01
C ILE A 87 21.20 -16.05 0.76
N VAL A 88 21.39 -14.98 1.53
CA VAL A 88 22.59 -14.81 2.38
C VAL A 88 22.72 -15.95 3.37
N SER A 89 21.64 -16.36 4.04
CA SER A 89 21.68 -17.51 4.95
C SER A 89 22.05 -18.82 4.25
N ILE A 90 21.59 -19.05 3.02
CA ILE A 90 21.98 -20.25 2.26
C ILE A 90 23.47 -20.22 1.92
N ILE A 91 23.98 -19.07 1.47
CA ILE A 91 25.41 -18.88 1.18
C ILE A 91 26.23 -19.07 2.45
N ASP A 92 25.79 -18.51 3.56
CA ASP A 92 26.46 -18.62 4.85
C ASP A 92 26.58 -20.08 5.29
N VAL A 93 25.49 -20.83 5.23
CA VAL A 93 25.48 -22.27 5.47
C VAL A 93 26.40 -23.03 4.51
N VAL A 94 26.28 -22.79 3.20
CA VAL A 94 27.07 -23.53 2.20
C VAL A 94 28.56 -23.23 2.30
N ILE A 95 28.96 -22.00 2.66
CA ILE A 95 30.37 -21.58 2.71
C ILE A 95 30.98 -21.81 4.09
N PHE A 96 30.25 -21.56 5.18
CA PHE A 96 30.81 -21.53 6.53
C PHE A 96 30.37 -22.71 7.42
N GLU A 97 29.27 -23.43 7.16
CA GLU A 97 29.00 -24.69 7.90
C GLU A 97 29.90 -25.86 7.44
N GLU A 98 30.70 -25.71 6.37
CA GLU A 98 31.74 -26.70 6.05
C GLU A 98 32.94 -26.62 7.01
N GLU A 99 33.13 -25.50 7.74
CA GLU A 99 34.24 -25.33 8.70
C GLU A 99 33.94 -25.86 10.11
N ASP A 100 32.68 -26.12 10.48
CA ASP A 100 32.29 -26.59 11.83
C ASP A 100 32.04 -28.12 11.93
N LYS A 101 32.72 -28.92 11.10
CA LYS A 101 32.70 -30.39 11.20
C LYS A 101 33.72 -30.98 12.20
N ILE A 102 34.54 -30.15 12.85
CA ILE A 102 35.57 -30.61 13.82
C ILE A 102 35.57 -29.72 15.06
N HIS A 103 34.92 -30.19 16.14
CA HIS A 103 35.15 -29.66 17.48
C HIS A 103 36.30 -30.43 18.14
N PHE A 104 37.29 -29.70 18.67
CA PHE A 104 38.31 -30.28 19.55
C PHE A 104 37.81 -30.26 20.98
N ASP A 105 37.47 -31.44 21.49
CA ASP A 105 37.14 -31.61 22.89
C ASP A 105 38.43 -31.55 23.72
N THR A 106 38.55 -30.54 24.58
CA THR A 106 39.69 -30.37 25.50
C THR A 106 39.29 -30.68 26.94
N GLU A 107 38.59 -31.80 27.15
CA GLU A 107 38.51 -32.41 28.48
C GLU A 107 39.86 -33.02 28.88
N PRO A 108 40.31 -32.86 30.15
CA PRO A 108 41.59 -33.40 30.59
C PRO A 108 41.59 -34.93 30.49
N GLY A 109 42.36 -35.47 29.54
CA GLY A 109 42.63 -36.90 29.40
C GLY A 109 42.03 -37.61 28.19
N ARG A 110 41.32 -36.91 27.28
CA ARG A 110 40.87 -37.49 26.00
C ARG A 110 40.99 -36.49 24.87
N ILE A 111 41.82 -36.81 23.88
CA ILE A 111 41.84 -36.12 22.59
C ILE A 111 41.07 -37.00 21.61
N GLY A 112 39.96 -36.53 21.09
CA GLY A 112 39.14 -37.27 20.12
C GLY A 112 38.53 -36.34 19.09
N ILE A 113 38.55 -36.76 17.82
CA ILE A 113 37.82 -36.11 16.72
C ILE A 113 36.47 -36.83 16.63
N LYS A 114 35.37 -36.13 16.90
CA LYS A 114 34.01 -36.67 16.64
C LYS A 114 33.49 -36.11 15.33
N TYR A 115 33.27 -37.00 14.37
CA TYR A 115 32.54 -36.74 13.13
C TYR A 115 31.12 -37.27 13.29
N ARG A 116 30.11 -36.43 13.10
CA ARG A 116 28.71 -36.86 13.01
C ARG A 116 28.30 -36.72 11.55
N PHE A 117 27.96 -37.84 10.91
CA PHE A 117 27.32 -37.84 9.59
C PHE A 117 25.95 -37.16 9.64
#